data_AF-A0A7C5QVD7-F1
#
_entry.id   AF-A0A7C5QVD7-F1
#
_cell.length_a   1.000
_cell.length_b   1.000
_cell.length_c   1.000
_cell.angle_alpha   90.00
_cell.angle_beta   90.00
_cell.angle_gamma   90.00
#
_symmetry.space_group_name_H-M   'P 1'
#
loop_
_entity.id
_entity.type
_entity.pdbx_description
1 polymer ?
#
loop_
_entity_poly.entity_id
_entity_poly.type
_entity_poly.pdbx_seq_one_letter_code
_entity_poly.pdbx_strand_id
1 'polypeptide(L)'
;MQDAYLDAADKLVADGIEKSTIPLTTTLHHYLALTVARYMRRRLSVDRLTLRVVEALDRRAPPGELRDLADACLLACAFFERRLRRAGGSLRHYSGMGQTAYDAANLTEQAVSFPHMRDVLVAATARDRPALVELVDAARAGSGMARAQLAADGIIAFPGRRR
;
A
#
# COMPACT_ATOMS: atom_id res chain seq x y z
N MET A 1 -15.62 19.04 -1.07
CA MET A 1 -15.30 17.69 -0.54
C MET A 1 -14.48 16.87 -1.54
N GLN A 2 -14.75 16.98 -2.84
CA GLN A 2 -13.99 16.30 -3.89
C GLN A 2 -12.52 16.76 -3.93
N ASP A 3 -12.29 18.06 -3.73
CA ASP A 3 -10.95 18.67 -3.72
C ASP A 3 -10.13 18.27 -2.49
N ALA A 4 -10.76 18.18 -1.30
CA ALA A 4 -10.06 17.84 -0.06
C ALA A 4 -9.38 16.45 -0.08
N TYR A 5 -9.99 15.45 -0.74
CA TYR A 5 -9.38 14.13 -0.91
C TYR A 5 -8.24 14.13 -1.92
N LEU A 6 -8.36 14.97 -2.95
CA LEU A 6 -7.31 15.11 -3.95
C LEU A 6 -6.09 15.82 -3.35
N ASP A 7 -6.31 16.91 -2.61
CA ASP A 7 -5.24 17.64 -1.90
C ASP A 7 -4.52 16.74 -0.88
N ALA A 8 -5.27 15.92 -0.14
CA ALA A 8 -4.68 14.97 0.81
C ALA A 8 -3.87 13.87 0.12
N ALA A 9 -4.38 13.34 -1.00
CA ALA A 9 -3.68 12.33 -1.78
C ALA A 9 -2.43 12.90 -2.47
N ASP A 10 -2.50 14.13 -2.97
CA ASP A 10 -1.38 14.83 -3.60
C ASP A 10 -0.24 15.06 -2.61
N LYS A 11 -0.56 15.56 -1.41
CA LYS A 11 0.40 15.69 -0.31
C LYS A 11 1.01 14.34 0.07
N LEU A 12 0.20 13.28 0.17
CA LEU A 12 0.68 11.94 0.50
C LEU A 12 1.68 11.43 -0.55
N VAL A 13 1.40 11.64 -1.84
CA VAL A 13 2.30 11.23 -2.92
C VAL A 13 3.57 12.07 -2.92
N ALA A 14 3.47 13.39 -2.74
CA ALA A 14 4.63 14.28 -2.64
C ALA A 14 5.55 13.87 -1.47
N ASP A 15 4.98 13.61 -0.30
CA ASP A 15 5.67 13.06 0.88
C ASP A 15 6.38 11.74 0.56
N GLY A 16 5.72 10.86 -0.21
CA GLY A 16 6.27 9.57 -0.63
C GLY A 16 7.44 9.70 -1.60
N ILE A 17 7.38 10.65 -2.52
CA ILE A 17 8.46 10.98 -3.45
C ILE A 17 9.66 11.50 -2.66
N GLU A 18 9.44 12.44 -1.74
CA GLU A 18 10.49 13.02 -0.90
C GLU A 18 11.17 11.93 -0.04
N LYS A 19 10.39 11.08 0.63
CA LYS A 19 10.91 10.04 1.54
C LYS A 19 11.58 8.88 0.81
N SER A 20 11.10 8.51 -0.38
CA SER A 20 11.67 7.40 -1.16
C SER A 20 12.83 7.82 -2.05
N THR A 21 12.98 9.13 -2.33
CA THR A 21 13.91 9.69 -3.33
C THR A 21 13.70 9.15 -4.76
N ILE A 22 12.55 8.52 -5.01
CA ILE A 22 12.18 7.99 -6.33
C ILE A 22 11.48 9.11 -7.12
N PRO A 23 12.09 9.64 -8.19
CA PRO A 23 11.44 10.64 -9.01
C PRO A 23 10.30 10.01 -9.81
N LEU A 24 9.10 10.60 -9.73
CA LEU A 24 7.99 10.29 -10.63
C LEU A 24 7.86 11.39 -11.67
N THR A 25 7.41 11.02 -12.88
CA THR A 25 6.98 12.00 -13.87
C THR A 25 5.75 12.75 -13.33
N THR A 26 5.51 13.96 -13.82
CA THR A 26 4.31 14.74 -13.46
C THR A 26 3.02 13.95 -13.75
N THR A 27 3.00 13.18 -14.84
CA THR A 27 1.89 12.29 -15.19
C THR A 27 1.67 11.21 -14.14
N LEU A 28 2.73 10.50 -13.73
CA LEU A 28 2.63 9.45 -12.70
C LEU A 28 2.27 10.00 -11.33
N HIS A 29 2.79 11.17 -10.94
CA HIS A 29 2.40 11.85 -9.71
C HIS A 29 0.89 12.09 -9.70
N HIS A 30 0.36 12.80 -10.70
CA HIS A 30 -1.07 13.12 -10.75
C HIS A 30 -1.94 11.87 -10.86
N TYR A 31 -1.50 10.87 -11.63
CA TYR A 31 -2.16 9.58 -11.70
C TYR A 31 -2.27 8.94 -10.32
N LEU A 32 -1.15 8.86 -9.59
CA LEU A 32 -1.07 8.20 -8.30
C LEU A 32 -1.92 8.94 -7.25
N ALA A 33 -1.88 10.28 -7.25
CA ALA A 33 -2.72 11.11 -6.40
C ALA A 33 -4.21 10.87 -6.67
N LEU A 34 -4.61 10.82 -7.95
CA LEU A 34 -6.01 10.53 -8.33
C LEU A 34 -6.42 9.10 -7.92
N THR A 35 -5.55 8.11 -8.13
CA THR A 35 -5.81 6.72 -7.74
C THR A 35 -6.01 6.62 -6.23
N VAL A 36 -5.14 7.23 -5.43
CA VAL A 36 -5.29 7.26 -3.96
C VAL A 36 -6.58 7.98 -3.56
N ALA A 37 -6.88 9.15 -4.14
CA ALA A 37 -8.10 9.90 -3.84
C ALA A 37 -9.38 9.12 -4.18
N ARG A 38 -9.40 8.38 -5.30
CA ARG A 38 -10.52 7.49 -5.68
C ARG A 38 -10.75 6.41 -4.62
N TYR A 39 -9.68 5.83 -4.10
CA TYR A 39 -9.75 4.74 -3.12
C TYR A 39 -9.96 5.20 -1.68
N MET A 40 -9.69 6.46 -1.34
CA MET A 40 -10.16 7.04 -0.08
C MET A 40 -11.70 7.08 0.00
N ARG A 41 -12.40 7.06 -1.14
CA ARG A 41 -13.87 7.03 -1.21
C ARG A 41 -14.48 5.65 -1.36
N ARG A 42 -13.68 4.64 -1.73
CA ARG A 42 -14.16 3.30 -2.10
C ARG A 42 -13.45 2.23 -1.28
N ARG A 43 -14.20 1.25 -0.77
CA ARG A 43 -13.58 0.08 -0.13
C ARG A 43 -12.83 -0.73 -1.17
N LEU A 44 -11.51 -0.88 -0.98
CA LEU A 44 -10.70 -1.81 -1.75
C LEU A 44 -11.08 -3.24 -1.37
N SER A 45 -11.64 -3.99 -2.32
CA SER A 45 -11.85 -5.43 -2.15
C SER A 45 -10.59 -6.19 -2.53
N VAL A 46 -9.81 -6.57 -1.52
CA VAL A 46 -8.59 -7.38 -1.66
C VAL A 46 -8.93 -8.88 -1.82
N ASP A 47 -10.14 -9.27 -1.44
CA ASP A 47 -10.56 -10.67 -1.49
C ASP A 47 -10.72 -11.11 -2.96
N ARG A 48 -10.20 -12.30 -3.27
CA ARG A 48 -10.21 -12.90 -4.62
C ARG A 48 -9.59 -12.00 -5.71
N LEU A 49 -8.71 -11.06 -5.35
CA LEU A 49 -8.09 -10.15 -6.30
C LEU A 49 -7.38 -10.87 -7.45
N THR A 50 -6.68 -11.98 -7.15
CA THR A 50 -6.06 -12.84 -8.17
C THR A 50 -7.06 -13.38 -9.17
N LEU A 51 -8.17 -13.97 -8.71
CA LEU A 51 -9.20 -14.52 -9.59
C LEU A 51 -9.82 -13.43 -10.46
N ARG A 52 -10.13 -12.27 -9.88
CA ARG A 52 -10.71 -11.13 -10.62
C ARG A 52 -9.79 -10.62 -11.73
N VAL A 53 -8.47 -10.56 -11.47
CA VAL A 53 -7.50 -10.16 -12.49
C VAL A 53 -7.42 -11.21 -13.61
N VAL A 54 -7.27 -12.49 -13.27
CA VAL A 54 -7.17 -13.57 -14.25
C VAL A 54 -8.44 -13.66 -15.09
N GLU A 55 -9.62 -13.67 -14.48
CA GLU A 55 -10.91 -13.69 -15.18
C GLU A 55 -11.08 -12.50 -16.13
N ALA A 56 -10.64 -11.31 -15.72
CA ALA A 56 -10.69 -10.11 -16.55
C ALA A 56 -9.72 -10.18 -17.75
N LEU A 57 -8.51 -10.72 -17.55
CA LEU A 57 -7.54 -10.93 -18.61
C LEU A 57 -8.02 -11.99 -19.61
N ASP A 58 -8.53 -13.13 -19.11
CA ASP A 58 -9.02 -14.24 -19.93
C ASP A 58 -10.16 -13.81 -20.86
N ARG A 59 -11.10 -13.00 -20.35
CA ARG A 59 -12.21 -12.47 -21.16
C ARG A 59 -11.89 -11.19 -21.93
N ARG A 60 -10.64 -10.70 -21.87
CA ARG A 60 -10.20 -9.43 -22.48
C ARG A 60 -11.10 -8.25 -22.10
N ALA A 61 -11.22 -8.04 -20.79
CA ALA A 61 -12.04 -6.99 -20.22
C ALA A 61 -11.66 -5.59 -20.78
N PRO A 62 -12.60 -4.62 -20.78
CA PRO A 62 -12.32 -3.27 -21.22
C PRO A 62 -11.14 -2.63 -20.45
N PRO A 63 -10.35 -1.73 -21.09
CA PRO A 63 -9.17 -1.11 -20.46
C PRO A 63 -9.45 -0.43 -19.12
N GLY A 64 -10.62 0.18 -18.95
CA GLY A 64 -11.01 0.82 -17.69
C GLY A 64 -11.16 -0.16 -16.53
N GLU A 65 -11.63 -1.38 -16.80
CA GLU A 65 -11.76 -2.42 -15.79
C GLU A 65 -10.39 -3.00 -15.41
N LEU A 66 -9.54 -3.26 -16.41
CA LEU A 66 -8.16 -3.72 -16.19
C LEU A 66 -7.35 -2.69 -15.40
N ARG A 67 -7.51 -1.40 -15.73
CA ARG A 67 -6.93 -0.29 -14.95
C ARG A 67 -7.39 -0.33 -13.49
N ASP A 68 -8.70 -0.44 -13.24
CA ASP A 68 -9.22 -0.43 -11.87
C ASP A 68 -8.70 -1.64 -11.05
N LEU A 69 -8.52 -2.80 -11.69
CA LEU A 69 -7.89 -3.98 -11.08
C LEU A 69 -6.39 -3.79 -10.84
N ALA A 70 -5.68 -3.15 -11.76
CA ALA A 70 -4.27 -2.81 -11.60
C ALA A 70 -4.04 -1.80 -10.47
N ASP A 71 -4.87 -0.75 -10.38
CA ASP A 71 -4.91 0.20 -9.26
C ASP A 71 -5.15 -0.54 -7.93
N ALA A 72 -6.06 -1.53 -7.93
CA ALA A 72 -6.33 -2.35 -6.75
C ALA A 72 -5.10 -3.17 -6.31
N CYS A 73 -4.38 -3.78 -7.25
CA CYS A 73 -3.12 -4.48 -6.99
C CYS A 73 -2.06 -3.52 -6.41
N LEU A 74 -1.91 -2.32 -6.99
CA LEU A 74 -0.96 -1.32 -6.53
C LEU A 74 -1.21 -0.92 -5.07
N LEU A 75 -2.46 -0.55 -4.75
CA LEU A 75 -2.84 -0.11 -3.42
C LEU A 75 -2.84 -1.28 -2.41
N ALA A 76 -3.20 -2.48 -2.84
CA ALA A 76 -3.10 -3.67 -1.99
C ALA A 76 -1.64 -3.96 -1.60
N CYS A 77 -0.73 -3.87 -2.56
CA CYS A 77 0.71 -4.05 -2.34
C CYS A 77 1.34 -2.95 -1.48
N ALA A 78 0.81 -1.72 -1.52
CA ALA A 78 1.32 -0.59 -0.74
C ALA A 78 0.74 -0.54 0.69
N PHE A 79 -0.57 -0.73 0.85
CA PHE A 79 -1.26 -0.47 2.13
C PHE A 79 -1.72 -1.73 2.86
N PHE A 80 -1.86 -2.87 2.18
CA PHE A 80 -2.51 -4.07 2.71
C PHE A 80 -1.65 -5.33 2.63
N GLU A 81 -0.31 -5.18 2.65
CA GLU A 81 0.64 -6.30 2.55
C GLU A 81 0.33 -7.47 3.49
N ARG A 82 0.06 -7.18 4.77
CA ARG A 82 -0.26 -8.22 5.77
C ARG A 82 -1.50 -9.04 5.38
N ARG A 83 -2.49 -8.42 4.75
CA ARG A 83 -3.72 -9.09 4.29
C ARG A 83 -3.45 -9.94 3.05
N LEU A 84 -2.63 -9.45 2.12
CA LEU A 84 -2.20 -10.21 0.94
C LEU A 84 -1.42 -11.47 1.33
N ARG A 85 -0.49 -11.37 2.29
CA ARG A 85 0.28 -12.52 2.79
C ARG A 85 -0.61 -13.57 3.47
N ARG A 86 -1.61 -13.15 4.23
CA ARG A 86 -2.60 -14.06 4.85
C ARG A 86 -3.48 -14.77 3.84
N ALA A 87 -3.75 -14.14 2.69
CA ALA A 87 -4.49 -14.75 1.59
C ALA A 87 -3.67 -15.79 0.79
N GLY A 88 -2.43 -16.08 1.21
CA GLY A 88 -1.55 -17.08 0.59
C GLY A 88 -0.74 -16.58 -0.60
N GLY A 89 -0.83 -15.29 -0.95
CA GLY A 89 -0.06 -14.70 -2.05
C GLY A 89 1.22 -14.00 -1.58
N SER A 90 2.12 -13.73 -2.54
CA SER A 90 3.33 -12.94 -2.31
C SER A 90 3.19 -11.53 -2.91
N LEU A 91 3.91 -10.55 -2.35
CA LEU A 91 3.96 -9.21 -2.95
C LEU A 91 4.44 -9.25 -4.41
N ARG A 92 5.41 -10.12 -4.72
CA ARG A 92 5.91 -10.32 -6.09
C ARG A 92 4.78 -10.75 -7.04
N HIS A 93 3.93 -11.67 -6.59
CA HIS A 93 2.77 -12.14 -7.36
C HIS A 93 1.78 -11.01 -7.66
N TYR A 94 1.34 -10.27 -6.63
CA TYR A 94 0.38 -9.18 -6.81
C TYR A 94 0.95 -8.00 -7.60
N SER A 95 2.25 -7.69 -7.42
CA SER A 95 2.91 -6.68 -8.24
C SER A 95 3.02 -7.09 -9.71
N GLY A 96 3.34 -8.37 -9.99
CA GLY A 96 3.36 -8.89 -11.36
C GLY A 96 1.99 -8.81 -12.03
N MET A 97 0.93 -9.23 -11.33
CA MET A 97 -0.44 -9.11 -11.82
C MET A 97 -0.86 -7.67 -12.10
N GLY A 98 -0.49 -6.73 -11.22
CA GLY A 98 -0.77 -5.31 -11.42
C GLY A 98 -0.07 -4.74 -12.67
N GLN A 99 1.19 -5.12 -12.90
CA GLN A 99 1.93 -4.74 -14.10
C GLN A 99 1.27 -5.29 -15.37
N THR A 100 0.93 -6.58 -15.38
CA THR A 100 0.23 -7.20 -16.52
C THR A 100 -1.12 -6.55 -16.79
N ALA A 101 -1.88 -6.20 -15.74
CA ALA A 101 -3.16 -5.55 -15.90
C ALA A 101 -3.04 -4.11 -16.43
N TYR A 102 -2.02 -3.35 -16.02
CA TYR A 102 -1.74 -2.03 -16.63
C TYR A 102 -1.32 -2.17 -18.09
N ASP A 103 -0.44 -3.11 -18.40
CA ASP A 103 0.02 -3.34 -19.77
C ASP A 103 -1.15 -3.72 -20.69
N ALA A 104 -2.01 -4.65 -20.24
CA ALA A 104 -3.24 -5.02 -20.95
C ALA A 104 -4.26 -3.86 -21.08
N ALA A 105 -4.17 -2.84 -20.21
CA ALA A 105 -4.95 -1.62 -20.31
C ALA A 105 -4.29 -0.53 -21.21
N ASN A 106 -3.17 -0.83 -21.87
CA ASN A 106 -2.34 0.11 -22.63
C ASN A 106 -1.76 1.26 -21.78
N LEU A 107 -1.47 0.98 -20.51
CA LEU A 107 -0.88 1.92 -19.55
C LEU A 107 0.59 1.56 -19.29
N THR A 108 1.41 1.64 -20.35
CA THR A 108 2.81 1.17 -20.33
C THR A 108 3.66 1.90 -19.29
N GLU A 109 3.48 3.21 -19.12
CA GLU A 109 4.22 4.00 -18.12
C GLU A 109 3.93 3.49 -16.70
N GLN A 110 2.67 3.18 -16.39
CA GLN A 110 2.22 2.66 -15.11
C GLN A 110 2.66 1.20 -14.90
N ALA A 111 2.66 0.39 -15.95
CA ALA A 111 3.16 -0.98 -15.90
C ALA A 111 4.65 -1.01 -15.56
N VAL A 112 5.48 -0.27 -16.29
CA VAL A 112 6.94 -0.20 -16.05
C VAL A 112 7.24 0.42 -14.67
N SER A 113 6.50 1.47 -14.30
CA SER A 113 6.75 2.22 -13.06
C SER A 113 6.03 1.65 -11.84
N PHE A 114 5.40 0.49 -11.94
CA PHE A 114 4.64 -0.10 -10.84
C PHE A 114 5.45 -0.23 -9.54
N PRO A 115 6.69 -0.76 -9.55
CA PRO A 115 7.48 -0.87 -8.32
C PRO A 115 7.76 0.52 -7.70
N HIS A 116 8.09 1.50 -8.53
CA HIS A 116 8.35 2.87 -8.12
C HIS A 116 7.12 3.53 -7.48
N MET A 117 5.96 3.42 -8.12
CA MET A 117 4.69 3.91 -7.57
C MET A 117 4.37 3.24 -6.23
N ARG A 118 4.57 1.92 -6.11
CA ARG A 118 4.35 1.19 -4.86
C ARG A 118 5.27 1.73 -3.77
N ASP A 119 6.56 1.84 -4.05
CA ASP A 119 7.56 2.23 -3.04
C ASP A 119 7.37 3.68 -2.57
N VAL A 120 6.94 4.58 -3.47
CA VAL A 120 6.48 5.93 -3.12
C VAL A 120 5.31 5.88 -2.13
N LEU A 121 4.28 5.07 -2.39
CA LEU A 121 3.14 4.93 -1.48
C LEU A 121 3.49 4.28 -0.14
N VAL A 122 4.40 3.30 -0.14
CA VAL A 122 4.92 2.66 1.08
C VAL A 122 5.71 3.69 1.89
N ALA A 123 6.63 4.44 1.26
CA ALA A 123 7.43 5.46 1.92
C ALA A 123 6.57 6.59 2.50
N ALA A 124 5.52 6.99 1.79
CA ALA A 124 4.56 7.98 2.27
C ALA A 124 3.93 7.57 3.62
N THR A 125 3.67 6.27 3.79
CA THR A 125 3.01 5.69 4.97
C THR A 125 3.98 5.07 5.98
N ALA A 126 5.28 5.07 5.68
CA ALA A 126 6.32 4.45 6.50
C ALA A 126 6.68 5.25 7.77
N ARG A 127 6.18 6.48 7.96
CA ARG A 127 6.54 7.33 9.11
C ARG A 127 5.97 6.90 10.47
N ASP A 128 5.26 5.77 10.58
CA ASP A 128 4.58 5.36 11.83
C ASP A 128 4.57 3.85 12.15
N ARG A 129 5.62 3.05 11.86
CA ARG A 129 5.77 1.73 12.51
C ARG A 129 7.22 1.28 12.73
N PRO A 130 7.59 1.01 13.99
CA PRO A 130 7.41 -0.29 14.61
C PRO A 130 5.96 -0.42 15.08
N ALA A 131 5.28 -1.54 14.81
CA ALA A 131 3.93 -1.69 15.31
C ALA A 131 3.99 -1.55 16.84
N LEU A 132 3.39 -0.51 17.41
CA LEU A 132 3.29 -0.30 18.87
C LEU A 132 2.88 -1.60 19.57
N VAL A 133 2.04 -2.41 18.91
CA VAL A 133 1.65 -3.76 19.32
C VAL A 133 2.86 -4.71 19.47
N GLU A 134 3.76 -4.76 18.50
CA GLU A 134 4.96 -5.61 18.54
C GLU A 134 5.98 -5.13 19.58
N LEU A 135 6.13 -3.81 19.77
CA LEU A 135 6.95 -3.25 20.86
C LEU A 135 6.35 -3.53 22.24
N VAL A 136 5.03 -3.39 22.39
CA VAL A 136 4.30 -3.70 23.63
C VAL A 136 4.35 -5.21 23.93
N ASP A 137 4.17 -6.06 22.92
CA ASP A 137 4.26 -7.52 23.08
C ASP A 137 5.69 -7.95 23.43
N ALA A 138 6.71 -7.36 22.81
CA ALA A 138 8.11 -7.60 23.15
C ALA A 138 8.47 -7.09 24.57
N ALA A 139 7.94 -5.93 24.97
CA ALA A 139 8.12 -5.39 26.32
C ALA A 139 7.42 -6.26 27.40
N ARG A 140 6.23 -6.80 27.09
CA ARG A 140 5.52 -7.77 27.93
C ARG A 140 6.22 -9.12 28.00
N ALA A 141 6.87 -9.55 26.92
CA ALA A 141 7.70 -10.74 26.87
C ALA A 141 9.06 -10.59 27.58
N GLY A 142 9.42 -9.38 28.03
CA GLY A 142 10.60 -9.13 28.87
C GLY A 142 11.77 -8.41 28.19
N SER A 143 11.61 -7.93 26.96
CA SER A 143 12.66 -7.19 26.26
C SER A 143 12.95 -5.85 26.93
N GLY A 144 14.18 -5.67 27.44
CA GLY A 144 14.63 -4.42 28.05
C GLY A 144 14.75 -3.26 27.06
N MET A 145 15.12 -3.54 25.82
CA MET A 145 15.23 -2.54 24.75
C MET A 145 13.86 -1.99 24.33
N ALA A 146 12.84 -2.87 24.22
CA ALA A 146 11.48 -2.44 23.92
C ALA A 146 10.86 -1.61 25.06
N ARG A 147 11.21 -1.90 26.32
CA ARG A 147 10.80 -1.10 27.48
C ARG A 147 11.47 0.27 27.51
N ALA A 148 12.77 0.34 27.23
CA ALA A 148 13.49 1.60 27.17
C ALA A 148 12.93 2.51 26.06
N GLN A 149 12.59 1.92 24.91
CA GLN A 149 11.96 2.65 23.82
C GLN A 149 10.55 3.16 24.18
N LEU A 150 9.69 2.30 24.75
CA LEU A 150 8.37 2.73 25.23
C LEU A 150 8.46 3.81 26.32
N ALA A 151 9.46 3.74 27.20
CA ALA A 151 9.68 4.74 28.25
C ALA A 151 10.18 6.08 27.70
N ALA A 152 11.07 6.08 26.71
CA ALA A 152 11.49 7.28 25.99
C ALA A 152 10.31 7.96 25.28
N ASP A 153 9.35 7.15 24.83
CA ASP A 153 8.10 7.59 24.19
C ASP A 153 6.98 7.91 25.23
N GLY A 154 7.27 7.83 26.54
CA GLY A 154 6.34 8.19 27.63
C GLY A 154 5.25 7.16 27.95
N ILE A 155 5.36 5.93 27.43
CA ILE A 155 4.36 4.87 27.52
C ILE A 155 4.78 3.81 28.55
N ILE A 156 4.00 3.65 29.63
CA ILE A 156 4.25 2.62 30.66
C ILE A 156 3.56 1.31 30.29
N ALA A 157 4.33 0.29 29.90
CA ALA A 157 3.82 -1.06 29.65
C ALA A 157 3.94 -1.96 30.89
N PHE A 158 2.80 -2.39 31.46
CA PHE A 158 2.78 -3.33 32.58
C PHE A 158 3.00 -4.78 32.12
N PRO A 159 3.69 -5.63 32.93
CA PRO A 159 3.80 -7.05 32.64
C PRO A 159 2.41 -7.70 32.60
N GLY A 160 2.15 -8.46 31.54
CA GLY A 160 0.91 -9.23 31.43
C GLY A 160 0.89 -10.32 32.51
N ARG A 161 -0.18 -10.39 33.31
CA ARG A 161 -0.39 -11.49 34.26
C ARG A 161 -0.32 -12.82 33.49
N ARG A 162 0.68 -13.65 33.81
CA ARG A 162 0.62 -15.07 33.48
C ARG A 162 -0.56 -15.66 34.26
N ARG A 163 -1.39 -16.45 33.58
CA ARG A 163 -2.39 -17.30 34.25
C ARG A 163 -1.68 -18.25 35.20
#